data_AF-A0A2D4HWN7-F1
#
_entry.id   AF-A0A2D4HWN7-F1
#
_cell.length_a   1.000
_cell.length_b   1.000
_cell.length_c   1.000
_cell.angle_alpha   90.00
_cell.angle_beta   90.00
_cell.angle_gamma   90.00
#
_symmetry.space_group_name_H-M   'P 1'
#
loop_
_entity.id
_entity.type
_entity.pdbx_description
1 polymer ?
#
loop_
_entity_poly.entity_id
_entity_poly.type
_entity_poly.pdbx_seq_one_letter_code
_entity_poly.pdbx_strand_id
1 'polypeptide(L)'
;MKEQSWNILFIECGRGVSMFRTRKTRDLVVRGIPEVLRGELWLLFSGAVNDMASHPGYYSELVEKSFGTCTLETDEIERDLRRSLPEHPAFQSDTGISALRRVLVAYAYRNPKIGYCQVGCASDFQLGSCCPSQR
;
A
#
# COMPACT_ATOMS: atom_id res chain seq x y z
N MET A 1 12.13 23.05 11.92
CA MET A 1 10.82 23.67 12.27
C MET A 1 9.66 22.68 12.28
N LYS A 2 9.38 21.90 11.22
CA LYS A 2 8.22 20.97 11.22
C LYS A 2 8.31 19.89 12.31
N GLU A 3 9.48 19.26 12.48
CA GLU A 3 9.70 18.18 13.46
C GLU A 3 9.49 18.61 14.90
N GLN A 4 9.83 19.86 15.24
CA GLN A 4 9.64 20.39 16.59
C GLN A 4 8.15 20.48 16.96
N SER A 5 7.29 20.91 16.03
CA SER A 5 5.85 20.94 16.26
C SER A 5 5.26 19.53 16.45
N TRP A 6 5.77 18.54 15.72
CA TRP A 6 5.38 17.14 15.90
C TRP A 6 5.86 16.58 17.25
N ASN A 7 7.09 16.91 17.67
CA ASN A 7 7.61 16.50 18.99
C ASN A 7 6.79 17.09 20.14
N ILE A 8 6.37 18.36 20.05
CA ILE A 8 5.49 18.98 21.05
C ILE A 8 4.15 18.23 21.10
N LEU A 9 3.56 17.92 19.95
CA LEU A 9 2.33 17.14 19.88
C LEU A 9 2.49 15.75 20.53
N PHE A 10 3.62 15.07 20.30
CA PHE A 10 3.92 13.79 20.91
C PHE A 10 4.08 13.87 22.43
N ILE A 11 4.65 14.96 22.95
CA ILE A 11 4.77 15.19 24.40
C ILE A 11 3.39 15.45 25.02
N GLU A 12 2.55 16.26 24.36
CA GLU A 12 1.23 16.63 24.89
C GLU A 12 0.20 15.50 24.81
N CYS A 13 0.16 14.77 23.69
CA CYS A 13 -0.92 13.81 23.38
C CYS A 13 -0.47 12.34 23.40
N GLY A 14 0.84 12.08 23.52
CA GLY A 14 1.44 10.78 23.33
C GLY A 14 1.60 10.39 21.84
N ARG A 15 2.28 9.26 21.60
CA ARG A 15 2.44 8.63 20.28
C ARG A 15 1.41 7.52 20.05
N GLY A 16 0.14 7.83 20.28
CA GLY A 16 -0.94 6.84 20.22
C GLY A 16 -2.19 7.38 19.54
N VAL A 17 -3.21 6.52 19.42
CA VAL A 17 -4.52 6.87 18.83
C VAL A 17 -5.22 8.04 19.55
N SER A 18 -4.85 8.41 20.78
CA SER A 18 -5.34 9.63 21.41
C SER A 18 -5.03 10.90 20.60
N MET A 19 -3.92 10.92 19.86
CA MET A 19 -3.44 12.12 19.19
C MET A 19 -4.26 12.49 17.95
N PHE A 20 -4.89 11.54 17.25
CA PHE A 20 -5.57 11.80 15.97
C PHE A 20 -6.81 12.68 16.12
N ARG A 21 -7.38 12.76 17.33
CA ARG A 21 -8.63 13.48 17.60
C ARG A 21 -8.46 14.98 17.86
N THR A 22 -7.23 15.49 17.89
CA THR A 22 -6.98 16.90 18.22
C THR A 22 -6.94 17.79 16.98
N ARG A 23 -7.44 19.02 17.11
CA ARG A 23 -7.36 20.04 16.06
C ARG A 23 -5.91 20.34 15.65
N LYS A 24 -4.98 20.29 16.62
CA LYS A 24 -3.54 20.48 16.39
C LYS A 24 -2.98 19.43 15.42
N THR A 25 -3.34 18.16 15.57
CA THR A 25 -2.88 17.09 14.67
C THR A 25 -3.33 17.32 13.23
N ARG A 26 -4.61 17.65 13.02
CA ARG A 26 -5.14 17.95 11.68
C ARG A 26 -4.38 19.10 11.01
N ASP A 27 -4.15 20.18 11.75
CA ASP A 27 -3.44 21.35 11.22
C ASP A 27 -1.99 21.02 10.87
N LEU A 28 -1.33 20.13 11.62
CA LEU A 28 0.02 19.65 11.33
C LEU A 28 0.07 18.71 10.11
N VAL A 29 -0.92 17.85 9.94
CA VAL A 29 -1.04 16.99 8.74
C VAL A 29 -1.18 17.84 7.49
N VAL A 30 -2.02 18.89 7.51
CA VAL A 30 -2.21 19.81 6.37
C VAL A 30 -0.92 20.57 6.04
N ARG A 31 -0.11 20.94 7.05
CA ARG A 31 1.22 21.56 6.85
C ARG A 31 2.29 20.58 6.36
N GLY A 32 1.97 19.29 6.36
CA GLY A 32 2.82 18.20 5.89
C GLY A 32 3.54 17.48 7.03
N ILE A 33 3.52 16.14 6.91
CA ILE A 33 4.22 15.22 7.80
C ILE A 33 5.69 15.10 7.37
N PRO A 34 6.67 15.23 8.30
CA PRO A 34 8.09 14.95 8.04
C PRO A 34 8.29 13.53 7.53
N GLU A 35 9.21 13.34 6.59
CA GLU A 35 9.45 12.05 5.92
C GLU A 35 9.68 10.90 6.89
N VAL A 36 10.54 11.11 7.88
CA VAL A 36 10.90 10.13 8.92
C VAL A 36 9.68 9.65 9.72
N LEU A 37 8.65 10.49 9.85
CA LEU A 37 7.44 10.18 10.63
C LEU A 37 6.29 9.61 9.78
N ARG A 38 6.38 9.64 8.44
CA ARG A 38 5.27 9.22 7.57
C ARG A 38 4.92 7.75 7.76
N GLY A 39 5.92 6.87 7.84
CA GLY A 39 5.70 5.44 8.00
C GLY A 39 4.87 5.11 9.25
N GLU A 40 5.27 5.66 10.40
CA GLU A 40 4.57 5.48 11.67
C GLU A 40 3.17 6.11 11.64
N LEU A 41 3.08 7.38 11.24
CA LEU A 41 1.84 8.14 11.33
C LEU A 41 0.78 7.69 10.34
N TRP A 42 1.15 7.30 9.12
CA TRP A 42 0.19 6.77 8.15
C TRP A 42 -0.37 5.43 8.60
N LEU A 43 0.46 4.56 9.19
CA LEU A 43 0.01 3.29 9.74
C LEU A 43 -0.93 3.49 10.93
N LEU A 44 -0.64 4.49 11.78
CA LEU A 44 -1.48 4.84 12.92
C LEU A 44 -2.82 5.46 12.48
N PHE A 45 -2.80 6.46 11.58
CA PHE A 45 -4.00 7.20 11.19
C PHE A 45 -4.95 6.41 10.29
N SER A 46 -4.43 5.47 9.49
CA SER A 46 -5.28 4.56 8.72
C SER A 46 -5.96 3.50 9.60
N GLY A 47 -5.50 3.32 10.84
CA GLY A 47 -5.94 2.23 11.71
C GLY A 47 -5.32 0.87 11.36
N ALA A 48 -4.46 0.80 10.33
CA ALA A 48 -3.81 -0.42 9.90
C ALA A 48 -2.97 -1.08 11.02
N VAL A 49 -2.41 -0.29 11.94
CA VAL A 49 -1.72 -0.82 13.14
C VAL A 49 -2.64 -1.70 14.00
N ASN A 50 -3.92 -1.35 14.13
CA ASN A 50 -4.89 -2.12 14.90
C ASN A 50 -5.30 -3.40 14.17
N ASP A 51 -5.49 -3.32 12.85
CA ASP A 51 -5.82 -4.48 12.02
C ASP A 51 -4.70 -5.50 12.02
N MET A 52 -3.44 -5.05 11.93
CA MET A 52 -2.25 -5.90 12.05
C MET A 52 -2.15 -6.57 13.41
N ALA A 53 -2.41 -5.82 14.49
CA ALA A 53 -2.38 -6.37 15.85
C ALA A 53 -3.51 -7.40 16.09
N SER A 54 -4.66 -7.20 15.45
CA SER A 54 -5.82 -8.09 15.57
C SER A 54 -5.68 -9.39 14.75
N HIS A 55 -4.85 -9.38 13.70
CA HIS A 55 -4.67 -10.51 12.80
C HIS A 55 -3.18 -10.89 12.64
N PRO A 56 -2.52 -11.35 13.72
CA PRO A 56 -1.11 -11.72 13.66
C PRO A 56 -0.90 -12.86 12.66
N GLY A 57 0.09 -12.70 11.78
CA GLY A 57 0.46 -13.71 10.76
C GLY A 57 -0.42 -13.71 9.50
N TYR A 58 -1.52 -12.95 9.47
CA TYR A 58 -2.46 -12.96 8.34
C TYR A 58 -1.81 -12.55 7.01
N TYR A 59 -0.95 -11.53 7.01
CA TYR A 59 -0.24 -11.12 5.80
C TYR A 59 0.70 -12.22 5.29
N SER A 60 1.44 -12.89 6.18
CA SER A 60 2.36 -13.97 5.79
C SER A 60 1.61 -15.14 5.15
N GLU A 61 0.51 -15.57 5.78
CA GLU A 61 -0.35 -16.62 5.24
C GLU A 61 -0.97 -16.23 3.89
N LEU A 62 -1.38 -14.96 3.75
CA LEU A 62 -1.93 -14.44 2.50
C LEU A 62 -0.89 -14.43 1.38
N VAL A 63 0.34 -14.03 1.68
CA VAL A 63 1.46 -14.07 0.73
C VAL A 63 1.73 -15.50 0.28
N GLU A 64 1.81 -16.45 1.22
CA GLU A 64 2.03 -17.87 0.91
C GLU A 64 0.91 -18.45 0.03
N LYS A 65 -0.35 -18.16 0.34
CA LYS A 65 -1.51 -18.61 -0.44
C LYS A 65 -1.56 -18.00 -1.84
N SER A 66 -1.15 -16.75 -1.97
CA SER A 66 -1.11 -16.06 -3.25
C SER A 66 0.11 -16.45 -4.10
N PHE A 67 1.13 -17.04 -3.49
CA PHE A 67 2.37 -17.41 -4.15
C PHE A 67 2.13 -18.50 -5.20
N GLY A 68 2.59 -18.27 -6.42
CA GLY A 68 2.42 -19.21 -7.54
C GLY A 68 1.02 -19.23 -8.15
N THR A 69 0.12 -18.32 -7.73
CA THR A 69 -1.16 -18.15 -8.43
C THR A 69 -0.90 -17.42 -9.75
N CYS A 70 -1.26 -18.04 -10.88
CA CYS A 70 -1.21 -17.39 -12.19
C CYS A 70 -2.63 -16.94 -12.58
N THR A 71 -2.93 -15.66 -12.36
CA THR A 71 -4.18 -15.02 -12.84
C THR A 71 -3.87 -13.88 -13.79
N LEU A 72 -4.90 -13.36 -14.47
CA LEU A 72 -4.77 -12.19 -15.33
C LEU A 72 -4.21 -10.99 -14.54
N GLU A 73 -4.62 -10.83 -13.30
CA GLU A 73 -4.14 -9.78 -12.40
C GLU A 73 -2.64 -9.91 -12.11
N THR A 74 -2.12 -11.12 -11.93
CA THR A 74 -0.69 -11.31 -11.66
C THR A 74 0.18 -10.98 -12.87
N ASP A 75 -0.30 -11.25 -14.08
CA ASP A 75 0.40 -10.91 -15.33
C ASP A 75 0.40 -9.38 -15.57
N GLU A 76 -0.73 -8.73 -15.29
CA GLU A 76 -0.89 -7.27 -15.36
C GLU A 76 0.02 -6.57 -14.33
N ILE A 77 0.05 -7.06 -13.08
CA ILE A 77 0.97 -6.58 -12.04
C ILE A 77 2.41 -6.69 -12.51
N GLU A 78 2.82 -7.85 -13.04
CA GLU A 78 4.20 -8.09 -13.46
C GLU A 78 4.63 -7.18 -14.62
N ARG A 79 3.71 -6.86 -15.52
CA ARG A 79 3.93 -5.88 -16.59
C ARG A 79 4.07 -4.45 -16.06
N ASP A 80 3.24 -4.07 -15.11
CA ASP A 80 3.26 -2.73 -14.50
C ASP A 80 4.47 -2.52 -13.59
N LEU A 81 4.94 -3.55 -12.90
CA LEU A 81 6.15 -3.49 -12.06
C LEU A 81 7.39 -3.10 -12.87
N ARG A 82 7.50 -3.55 -14.12
CA ARG A 82 8.61 -3.19 -15.02
C ARG A 82 8.52 -1.77 -15.56
N ARG A 83 7.33 -1.15 -15.52
CA ARG A 83 7.07 0.19 -16.08
C ARG A 83 6.95 1.27 -15.00
N SER A 84 6.57 0.88 -13.79
CA SER A 84 6.33 1.78 -12.66
C SER A 84 7.64 2.05 -11.94
N LEU A 85 7.99 3.34 -11.77
CA LEU A 85 9.12 3.81 -10.96
C LEU A 85 10.53 3.37 -11.42
N PRO A 86 10.88 3.43 -12.73
CA PRO A 86 12.20 3.03 -13.22
C PRO A 86 13.35 3.85 -12.61
N GLU A 87 13.08 5.09 -12.18
CA GLU A 87 14.09 5.99 -11.63
C GLU A 87 14.19 5.99 -10.10
N HIS A 88 13.30 5.28 -9.39
CA HIS A 88 13.30 5.30 -7.93
C HIS A 88 14.28 4.25 -7.37
N PRO A 89 15.31 4.65 -6.57
CA PRO A 89 16.39 3.75 -6.14
C PRO A 89 15.89 2.48 -5.42
N ALA A 90 14.82 2.60 -4.64
CA ALA A 90 14.23 1.46 -3.92
C ALA A 90 13.66 0.36 -4.84
N PHE A 91 13.29 0.69 -6.09
CA PHE A 91 12.69 -0.23 -7.05
C PHE A 91 13.64 -0.63 -8.19
N GLN A 92 14.92 -0.27 -8.09
CA GLN A 92 15.96 -0.72 -9.02
C GLN A 92 16.62 -2.03 -8.58
N SER A 93 16.30 -2.52 -7.37
CA SER A 93 16.77 -3.81 -6.86
C SER A 93 15.70 -4.89 -6.99
N ASP A 94 16.12 -6.13 -7.25
CA ASP A 94 15.21 -7.29 -7.26
C ASP A 94 14.46 -7.45 -5.94
N THR A 95 15.08 -7.07 -4.82
CA THR A 95 14.46 -7.09 -3.50
C THR A 95 13.27 -6.13 -3.41
N GLY A 96 13.40 -4.90 -3.92
CA GLY A 96 12.35 -3.90 -3.90
C GLY A 96 11.19 -4.23 -4.84
N ILE A 97 11.50 -4.65 -6.07
CA ILE A 97 10.49 -5.10 -7.04
C ILE A 97 9.74 -6.33 -6.49
N SER A 98 10.47 -7.28 -5.92
CA SER A 98 9.85 -8.47 -5.31
C SER A 98 8.99 -8.13 -4.10
N ALA A 99 9.35 -7.11 -3.32
CA ALA A 99 8.51 -6.63 -2.23
C ALA A 99 7.20 -6.03 -2.74
N LEU A 100 7.26 -5.18 -3.77
CA LEU A 100 6.07 -4.59 -4.39
C LEU A 100 5.16 -5.66 -5.00
N ARG A 101 5.75 -6.63 -5.71
CA ARG A 101 5.05 -7.80 -6.26
C ARG A 101 4.25 -8.52 -5.18
N ARG A 102 4.88 -8.89 -4.07
CA ARG A 102 4.22 -9.62 -2.97
C ARG A 102 3.03 -8.85 -2.42
N VAL A 103 3.14 -7.54 -2.24
CA VAL A 103 2.06 -6.70 -1.71
C VAL A 103 0.89 -6.62 -2.69
N LEU A 104 1.15 -6.34 -3.97
CA LEU A 104 0.10 -6.20 -5.00
C LEU A 104 -0.64 -7.52 -5.24
N VAL A 105 0.10 -8.62 -5.35
CA VAL A 105 -0.47 -9.96 -5.56
C VAL A 105 -1.31 -10.39 -4.36
N ALA A 106 -0.79 -10.23 -3.14
CA ALA A 106 -1.55 -10.52 -1.92
C ALA A 106 -2.83 -9.67 -1.82
N TYR A 107 -2.76 -8.40 -2.20
CA TYR A 107 -3.92 -7.51 -2.19
C TYR A 107 -4.99 -7.91 -3.21
N ALA A 108 -4.59 -8.23 -4.44
CA ALA A 108 -5.50 -8.71 -5.49
C ALA A 108 -6.16 -10.03 -5.09
N TYR A 109 -5.38 -10.96 -4.52
CA TYR A 109 -5.87 -12.24 -4.01
C TYR A 109 -6.89 -12.08 -2.87
N ARG A 110 -6.63 -11.16 -1.92
CA ARG A 110 -7.58 -10.84 -0.83
C ARG A 110 -8.89 -10.25 -1.33
N ASN A 111 -8.84 -9.46 -2.42
CA ASN A 111 -9.98 -8.70 -2.92
C ASN A 111 -10.35 -9.12 -4.36
N PRO A 112 -10.82 -10.35 -4.60
CA PRO A 112 -11.04 -10.88 -5.95
C PRO A 112 -12.10 -10.11 -6.76
N LYS A 113 -13.00 -9.37 -6.09
CA LYS A 113 -13.99 -8.50 -6.76
C LYS A 113 -13.38 -7.20 -7.31
N ILE A 114 -12.26 -6.75 -6.75
CA ILE A 114 -11.53 -5.57 -7.21
C ILE A 114 -10.45 -6.02 -8.20
N GLY A 115 -9.76 -7.12 -7.89
CA GLY A 115 -8.63 -7.62 -8.67
C GLY A 115 -7.47 -6.63 -8.69
N TYR A 116 -6.83 -6.51 -9.84
CA TYR A 116 -5.85 -5.48 -10.16
C TYR A 116 -6.27 -4.80 -11.46
N CYS A 117 -6.37 -3.47 -11.45
CA CYS A 117 -6.75 -2.68 -12.61
C CYS A 117 -5.62 -1.70 -12.93
N GLN A 118 -5.08 -1.78 -14.15
CA GLN A 118 -4.09 -0.83 -14.63
C GLN A 118 -4.76 0.56 -14.74
N VAL A 119 -4.16 1.58 -14.12
CA VAL A 119 -4.68 2.97 -14.09
C VAL A 119 -4.80 3.58 -15.49
N GLY A 120 -4.20 2.96 -16.51
CA GLY A 120 -4.32 3.33 -17.93
C GLY A 120 -5.45 2.65 -18.71
N CYS A 121 -6.17 1.67 -18.16
CA CYS A 121 -7.22 0.95 -18.91
C CYS A 121 -8.58 1.66 -18.95
N ALA A 122 -8.74 2.80 -18.28
CA ALA A 122 -9.99 3.58 -18.33
C ALA A 122 -10.27 4.19 -19.72
N SER A 123 -9.28 4.25 -20.63
CA SER A 123 -9.47 4.69 -22.01
C SER A 123 -9.66 3.55 -23.03
N ASP A 124 -9.43 2.29 -22.65
CA ASP A 124 -9.49 1.14 -23.58
C ASP A 124 -10.72 0.24 -23.32
N PHE A 125 -11.82 0.80 -22.79
CA PHE A 125 -13.11 0.09 -22.72
C PHE A 125 -13.78 -0.10 -24.10
N GLN A 126 -13.11 0.32 -25.18
CA GLN A 126 -13.43 -0.05 -26.55
C GLN A 126 -12.25 -0.80 -27.16
N LEU A 127 -12.16 -2.10 -26.91
CA LEU A 127 -12.20 -3.11 -27.97
C LEU A 127 -12.12 -4.48 -27.30
N GLY A 128 -13.17 -5.30 -27.51
CA GLY A 128 -13.12 -6.70 -27.15
C GLY A 128 -11.92 -7.39 -27.78
N SER A 129 -11.09 -8.03 -26.97
CA SER A 129 -10.09 -9.01 -27.39
C SER A 129 -9.69 -9.88 -26.19
N CYS A 130 -10.42 -10.99 -26.06
CA CYS A 130 -9.94 -12.33 -25.71
C CYS A 130 -9.08 -12.56 -24.44
N CYS A 131 -9.67 -13.31 -23.51
CA CYS A 131 -9.03 -14.54 -23.03
C CYS A 131 -10.00 -15.73 -23.22
N PRO A 132 -9.74 -16.68 -24.15
CA PRO A 132 -10.45 -17.93 -24.22
C PRO A 132 -9.72 -18.94 -23.33
N SER A 133 -10.00 -18.94 -22.03
CA SER A 133 -9.71 -20.11 -21.19
C SER A 133 -10.45 -19.99 -19.85
N GLN A 134 -11.75 -20.22 -19.89
CA GLN A 134 -12.45 -20.88 -18.80
C GLN A 134 -13.63 -21.62 -19.43
N ARG A 135 -13.81 -22.84 -18.94
CA ARG A 135 -14.47 -23.98 -19.57
C ARG A 135 -15.96 -23.77 -19.84
#